data_AF-A0A2K3JSW5-F1
#
_entry.id   AF-A0A2K3JSW5-F1
#
_cell.length_a   1.000
_cell.length_b   1.000
_cell.length_c   1.000
_cell.angle_alpha   90.00
_cell.angle_beta   90.00
_cell.angle_gamma   90.00
#
_symmetry.space_group_name_H-M   'P 1'
#
loop_
_entity.id
_entity.type
_entity.pdbx_description
1 polymer ?
#
loop_
_entity_poly.entity_id
_entity_poly.type
_entity_poly.pdbx_seq_one_letter_code
_entity_poly.pdbx_strand_id
1 'polypeptide(L)' 'FRPEDVSSEKAYCSDVQEVYYSDETYTISVQSIEGRCEVRKKIDVPEGCAPGGIFHNVFFCEHLYDPATGSLKKVVYS' A
#
# COMPACT_ATOMS: atom_id res chain seq x y z
N PHE A 1 -4.91 0.94 -3.30
CA PHE A 1 -5.45 -0.43 -3.29
C PHE A 1 -4.65 -1.29 -2.34
N ARG A 2 -5.30 -2.23 -1.68
CA ARG A 2 -4.65 -3.26 -0.87
C ARG A 2 -4.57 -4.57 -1.65
N PRO A 3 -3.70 -5.52 -1.25
CA PRO A 3 -3.61 -6.84 -1.89
C PRO A 3 -4.96 -7.56 -2.00
N GLU A 4 -5.84 -7.43 -1.00
CA GLU A 4 -7.19 -8.00 -0.99
C GLU A 4 -8.14 -7.39 -2.04
N ASP A 5 -7.88 -6.17 -2.51
CA ASP A 5 -8.66 -5.57 -3.60
C ASP A 5 -8.32 -6.22 -4.96
N VAL A 6 -7.18 -6.94 -5.05
CA VAL A 6 -6.72 -7.62 -6.27
C VAL A 6 -7.14 -9.08 -6.28
N SER A 7 -6.76 -9.85 -5.25
CA SER A 7 -7.19 -11.25 -5.10
C SER A 7 -6.89 -11.82 -3.71
N SER A 8 -7.56 -12.91 -3.35
CA SER A 8 -7.30 -13.64 -2.10
C SER A 8 -5.89 -14.22 -2.02
N GLU A 9 -5.34 -14.69 -3.15
CA GLU A 9 -3.97 -15.20 -3.23
C GLU A 9 -2.95 -14.10 -2.98
N LYS A 10 -3.23 -12.87 -3.46
CA LYS A 10 -2.39 -11.71 -3.16
C LYS A 10 -2.47 -11.31 -1.70
N ALA A 11 -3.67 -11.25 -1.12
CA ALA A 11 -3.84 -11.00 0.31
C ALA A 11 -3.08 -12.01 1.19
N TYR A 12 -3.04 -13.28 0.79
CA TYR A 12 -2.33 -14.33 1.53
C TYR A 12 -0.80 -14.20 1.48
N CYS A 13 -0.25 -13.79 0.33
CA CYS A 13 1.19 -13.76 0.09
C CYS A 13 1.87 -12.41 0.34
N SER A 14 1.09 -11.33 0.47
CA SER A 14 1.60 -9.96 0.66
C SER A 14 1.81 -9.61 2.14
N ASP A 15 2.63 -8.59 2.37
CA ASP A 15 2.74 -7.99 3.69
C ASP A 15 1.46 -7.21 4.02
N VAL A 16 1.03 -7.22 5.28
CA VAL A 16 -0.14 -6.47 5.76
C VAL A 16 0.02 -4.95 5.56
N GLN A 17 1.25 -4.45 5.53
CA GLN A 17 1.57 -3.04 5.29
C GLN A 17 1.77 -2.72 3.80
N GLU A 18 1.65 -3.69 2.89
CA GLU A 18 1.77 -3.45 1.45
C GLU A 18 0.51 -2.77 0.91
N VAL A 19 0.71 -1.72 0.10
CA VAL A 19 -0.33 -1.07 -0.68
C VAL A 19 0.14 -0.85 -2.11
N TYR A 20 -0.82 -0.74 -3.03
CA TYR A 20 -0.58 -0.48 -4.45
C TYR A 20 -1.11 0.89 -4.85
N TYR A 21 -0.26 1.66 -5.53
CA TYR A 21 -0.59 2.97 -6.07
C TYR A 21 -1.45 2.83 -7.32
N SER A 22 -2.39 3.75 -7.53
CA SER A 22 -3.21 3.86 -8.74
C SER A 22 -3.38 5.34 -9.06
N ASP A 23 -3.55 5.67 -10.34
CA ASP A 23 -3.78 7.04 -10.81
C ASP A 23 -5.23 7.51 -10.64
N GLU A 24 -6.11 6.67 -10.11
CA GLU A 24 -7.49 7.04 -9.81
C GLU A 24 -7.56 8.13 -8.72
N THR A 25 -8.48 9.07 -8.89
CA THR A 25 -8.72 10.15 -7.93
C THR A 25 -10.19 10.18 -7.53
N TYR A 26 -10.44 10.46 -6.25
CA TYR A 26 -11.77 10.44 -5.66
C TYR A 26 -12.01 11.72 -4.86
N THR A 27 -13.21 12.29 -4.96
CA THR A 27 -13.64 13.39 -4.09
C THR A 27 -14.29 12.81 -2.85
N ILE A 28 -13.78 13.15 -1.66
CA ILE A 28 -14.31 12.68 -0.37
C ILE A 28 -14.62 13.86 0.55
N SER A 29 -15.45 13.60 1.57
CA SER A 29 -15.72 14.58 2.64
C SER A 29 -14.52 14.69 3.58
N VAL A 30 -14.19 15.89 4.04
CA VAL A 30 -13.15 16.07 5.08
C VAL A 30 -13.56 15.36 6.38
N GLN A 31 -14.86 15.28 6.67
CA GLN A 31 -15.37 14.61 7.88
C GLN A 31 -15.18 13.09 7.86
N SER A 32 -14.94 12.48 6.70
CA SER A 32 -14.69 11.04 6.60
C SER A 32 -13.21 10.66 6.76
N ILE A 33 -12.32 11.63 7.00
CA ILE A 33 -10.89 11.35 7.22
C ILE A 33 -10.69 10.93 8.68
N GLU A 34 -10.31 9.66 8.90
CA GLU A 34 -10.12 9.10 10.25
C GLU A 34 -8.77 9.47 10.88
N GLY A 35 -7.75 9.73 10.06
CA GLY A 35 -6.41 10.05 10.54
C GLY A 35 -5.38 10.12 9.41
N ARG A 36 -4.13 10.43 9.80
CA ARG A 36 -3.00 10.46 8.88
C ARG A 36 -2.29 9.11 8.88
N CYS A 37 -1.92 8.65 7.69
CA CYS A 37 -0.97 7.55 7.48
C CYS A 37 0.21 8.00 6.62
N GLU A 38 1.24 7.16 6.56
CA GLU A 38 2.40 7.37 5.69
C GLU A 38 2.57 6.19 4.74
N VAL A 39 2.85 6.49 3.48
CA VAL A 39 3.20 5.49 2.46
C VAL A 39 4.61 5.81 1.97
N ARG A 40 5.53 4.86 2.12
CA ARG A 40 6.95 5.03 1.77
C ARG A 40 7.42 4.00 0.75
N LYS A 41 8.63 4.17 0.20
CA LYS A 41 9.29 3.09 -0.54
C LYS A 41 9.71 2.00 0.46
N LYS A 42 9.67 0.74 0.05
CA LYS A 42 10.01 -0.38 0.94
C LYS A 42 11.42 -0.27 1.54
N ILE A 43 12.40 0.18 0.75
CA ILE A 43 13.78 0.41 1.22
C ILE A 43 13.90 1.48 2.31
N ASP A 44 12.93 2.39 2.39
CA ASP A 44 12.89 3.47 3.39
C ASP A 44 12.11 3.02 4.65
N VAL A 45 11.61 1.79 4.65
CA VAL A 45 11.02 1.13 5.82
C VAL A 45 12.11 0.29 6.48
N PRO A 46 12.56 0.62 7.70
CA PRO A 46 13.67 -0.08 8.34
C PRO A 46 13.39 -1.58 8.48
N GLU A 47 14.15 -2.41 7.75
CA GLU A 47 14.14 -3.87 7.91
C GLU A 47 14.64 -4.20 9.33
N GLY A 48 13.76 -4.73 10.18
CA GLY A 48 14.11 -5.12 11.55
C GLY A 48 13.56 -4.23 12.67
N CYS A 49 12.55 -3.39 12.42
CA CYS A 49 11.72 -2.86 13.52
C CYS A 49 10.78 -3.94 14.09
N ALA A 50 11.41 -4.89 14.79
CA ALA A 50 10.99 -5.81 15.86
C ALA A 50 9.58 -6.45 15.87
N PRO A 51 9.46 -7.68 16.40
CA PRO A 51 8.19 -8.17 16.92
C PRO A 51 7.75 -7.24 18.06
N GLY A 52 6.77 -6.37 17.79
CA GLY A 52 6.28 -5.36 18.74
C GLY A 52 6.63 -3.89 18.40
N GLY A 53 7.34 -3.62 17.29
CA GLY A 53 7.57 -2.25 16.81
C GLY A 53 6.37 -1.74 16.02
N ILE A 54 5.32 -1.29 16.72
CA ILE A 54 4.05 -0.97 16.07
C ILE A 54 4.12 0.40 15.37
N PHE A 55 4.58 0.41 14.12
CA PHE A 55 4.29 1.50 13.19
C PHE A 55 2.85 1.39 12.72
N HIS A 56 1.91 1.65 13.64
CA HIS A 56 0.52 1.87 13.26
C HIS A 56 0.48 2.99 12.21
N ASN A 57 -0.17 2.72 11.08
CA ASN A 57 -0.39 3.67 9.99
C ASN A 57 0.83 3.99 9.11
N VAL A 58 1.87 3.15 9.09
CA VAL A 58 2.91 3.19 8.06
C VAL A 58 2.73 2.02 7.10
N PHE A 59 2.75 2.31 5.81
CA PHE A 59 2.60 1.38 4.71
C PHE A 59 3.75 1.56 3.71
N PHE A 60 3.94 0.57 2.84
CA PHE A 60 4.89 0.68 1.74
C PHE A 60 4.25 0.39 0.40
N CYS A 61 4.81 1.01 -0.65
CA CYS A 61 4.36 0.82 -2.02
C CYS A 61 5.55 0.62 -2.96
N GLU A 62 5.50 -0.47 -3.72
CA GLU A 62 6.48 -0.78 -4.79
C GLU A 62 5.79 -1.08 -6.12
N HIS A 63 4.47 -1.04 -6.20
CA HIS A 63 3.71 -1.43 -7.37
C HIS A 63 2.66 -0.39 -7.78
N LEU A 64 2.52 -0.22 -9.09
CA LEU A 64 1.42 0.48 -9.76
C LEU A 64 0.35 -0.56 -10.12
N TYR A 65 -0.87 -0.31 -9.66
CA TYR A 65 -2.06 -1.09 -9.95
C TYR A 65 -2.98 -0.31 -10.88
N ASP A 66 -3.40 -0.98 -11.96
CA ASP A 66 -4.42 -0.50 -12.88
C ASP A 66 -5.72 -1.26 -12.61
N PRO A 67 -6.72 -0.63 -11.95
CA PRO A 67 -7.98 -1.27 -11.60
C PRO A 67 -8.83 -1.67 -12.82
N ALA A 68 -8.67 -0.97 -13.95
CA ALA A 68 -9.43 -1.27 -15.17
C ALA A 68 -8.99 -2.58 -15.82
N THR A 69 -7.70 -2.93 -15.69
CA THR A 69 -7.12 -4.16 -16.26
C THR A 69 -6.80 -5.23 -15.22
N GLY A 70 -6.81 -4.87 -13.94
CA GLY A 70 -6.30 -5.70 -12.84
C GLY A 70 -4.78 -5.90 -12.86
N SER A 71 -4.05 -5.14 -13.69
CA SER A 71 -2.61 -5.36 -13.86
C SER A 71 -1.80 -4.72 -12.74
N LEU A 72 -0.75 -5.42 -12.30
CA LEU A 72 0.18 -4.95 -11.28
C LEU A 72 1.59 -4.86 -11.88
N LYS A 73 2.20 -3.68 -11.84
CA LYS A 73 3.53 -3.40 -12.39
C LYS A 73 4.45 -2.91 -11.30
N LYS A 74 5.69 -3.41 -11.26
CA LYS A 74 6.70 -2.92 -10.31
C LYS A 74 7.12 -1.50 -10.67
N VAL A 75 7.14 -0.61 -9.69
CA VAL A 75 7.65 0.75 -9.82
C VAL A 75 9.18 0.65 -9.92
N VAL A 76 9.72 1.06 -11.06
CA VAL A 76 11.17 1.12 -11.30
C VAL A 76 11.63 2.53 -10.96
N TYR A 77 12.51 2.67 -9.98
CA TYR A 77 13.20 3.92 -9.71
C TYR A 77 14.49 3.93 -10.55
N SER A 78 14.55 4.81 -11.57
CA SER A 78 15.75 5.07 -12.37
C SER A 78 16.66 6.08 -11.69
#